data_AF-A0A961AWZ1-F1
#
_entry.id   AF-A0A961AWZ1-F1
#
_cell.length_a   1.000
_cell.length_b   1.000
_cell.length_c   1.000
_cell.angle_alpha   90.00
_cell.angle_beta   90.00
_cell.angle_gamma   90.00
#
_symmetry.space_group_name_H-M   'P 1'
#
loop_
_entity.id
_entity.type
_entity.pdbx_description
1 polymer ?
#
loop_
_entity_poly.entity_id
_entity_poly.type
_entity_poly.pdbx_seq_one_letter_code
_entity_poly.pdbx_strand_id
1 'polypeptide(L)'
;MSLGKTASLEIRTPEGVSFTLPIASPATRAFAWMLDGFVIFGIMKAVSAALGALATATIVIPIIGDAVLDFAYAVKILIGFLVSVFYGIFLEWVWRGQTVGKRVMRL
;
A
#
# COMPACT_ATOMS: atom_id res chain seq x y z
N MET A 1 -16.31 28.77 -11.52
CA MET A 1 -15.17 28.00 -10.96
C MET A 1 -14.85 26.90 -11.96
N SER A 2 -13.91 27.14 -12.89
CA SER A 2 -13.57 26.20 -13.95
C SER A 2 -12.78 25.05 -13.33
N LEU A 3 -13.43 23.89 -13.16
CA LEU A 3 -12.77 22.64 -12.77
C LEU A 3 -11.68 22.35 -13.82
N GLY A 4 -10.45 22.27 -13.34
CA GLY A 4 -9.23 22.45 -14.13
C GLY A 4 -9.14 21.57 -15.38
N LYS A 5 -8.63 22.18 -16.44
CA LYS A 5 -8.21 21.51 -17.68
C LYS A 5 -7.26 20.36 -17.31
N THR A 6 -7.62 19.12 -17.61
CA THR A 6 -6.74 17.96 -17.41
C THR A 6 -5.45 18.21 -18.19
N ALA A 7 -4.33 18.31 -17.48
CA ALA A 7 -3.03 18.46 -18.11
C ALA A 7 -2.79 17.22 -18.99
N SER A 8 -2.56 17.43 -20.28
CA SER A 8 -2.32 16.37 -21.24
C SER A 8 -0.92 16.50 -21.82
N LEU A 9 -0.15 15.42 -21.83
CA LEU A 9 1.17 15.37 -22.45
C LEU A 9 1.02 14.91 -23.90
N GLU A 10 1.35 15.78 -24.85
CA GLU A 10 1.48 15.38 -26.25
C GLU A 10 2.89 14.83 -26.47
N ILE A 11 3.00 13.55 -26.82
CA ILE A 11 4.24 12.87 -27.18
C ILE A 11 4.24 12.70 -28.68
N ARG A 12 5.25 13.26 -29.37
CA ARG A 12 5.47 13.05 -30.80
C ARG A 12 6.60 12.06 -31.01
N THR A 13 6.32 10.97 -31.70
CA THR A 13 7.35 9.99 -32.06
C THR A 13 8.06 10.38 -33.35
N PRO A 14 9.28 9.90 -33.59
CA PRO A 14 10.03 10.18 -34.82
C PRO A 14 9.32 9.72 -36.10
N GLU A 15 8.37 8.77 -36.01
CA GLU A 15 7.55 8.35 -37.15
C GLU A 15 6.42 9.34 -37.51
N GLY A 16 6.30 10.46 -36.78
CA GLY A 16 5.29 11.49 -37.04
C GLY A 16 3.92 11.22 -36.39
N VAL A 17 3.81 10.20 -35.54
CA VAL A 17 2.58 9.90 -34.77
C VAL A 17 2.57 10.71 -33.47
N SER A 18 1.45 11.37 -33.18
CA SER A 18 1.24 12.10 -31.91
C SER A 18 0.30 11.32 -30.99
N PHE A 19 0.69 11.22 -29.72
CA PHE A 19 -0.08 10.59 -28.65
C PHE A 19 -0.36 11.62 -27.57
N THR A 20 -1.61 11.72 -27.13
CA THR A 20 -2.00 12.60 -26.03
C THR A 20 -2.29 11.73 -24.80
N LEU A 21 -1.43 11.80 -23.79
CA LEU A 21 -1.64 11.09 -22.53
C LEU A 21 -2.23 12.04 -21.47
N PRO A 22 -3.36 11.68 -20.84
CA PRO A 22 -3.88 12.42 -19.70
C PRO A 22 -2.94 12.25 -18.51
N ILE A 23 -2.49 13.36 -17.93
CA ILE A 23 -1.64 13.36 -16.73
C ILE A 23 -2.54 13.45 -15.50
N ALA A 24 -2.42 12.46 -14.63
CA ALA A 24 -3.04 12.49 -13.31
C ALA A 24 -2.59 13.72 -12.53
N SER A 25 -3.53 14.47 -11.94
CA SER A 25 -3.19 15.62 -11.11
C SER A 25 -2.43 15.17 -9.84
N PRO A 26 -1.55 16.01 -9.28
CA PRO A 26 -0.86 15.70 -8.03
C PRO A 26 -1.82 15.30 -6.90
N ALA A 27 -3.00 15.91 -6.85
CA ALA A 27 -4.05 15.57 -5.89
C ALA A 27 -4.55 14.13 -6.06
N THR A 28 -4.88 13.70 -7.27
CA THR A 28 -5.34 12.31 -7.52
C THR A 28 -4.27 11.27 -7.16
N ARG A 29 -2.99 11.57 -7.41
CA ARG A 29 -1.87 10.70 -6.99
C ARG A 29 -1.75 10.64 -5.47
N ALA A 30 -1.88 11.77 -4.78
CA ALA A 30 -1.86 11.81 -3.31
C ALA A 30 -2.99 10.97 -2.70
N PHE A 31 -4.22 11.08 -3.24
CA PHE A 31 -5.34 10.27 -2.77
C PHE A 31 -5.16 8.77 -3.06
N ALA A 32 -4.63 8.41 -4.22
CA ALA A 32 -4.27 7.01 -4.52
C ALA A 32 -3.27 6.46 -3.50
N TRP A 33 -2.22 7.24 -3.18
CA TRP A 33 -1.24 6.86 -2.16
C TRP A 33 -1.86 6.75 -0.75
N MET A 34 -2.77 7.65 -0.38
CA MET A 34 -3.50 7.56 0.89
C MET A 34 -4.35 6.29 0.98
N LEU A 35 -5.06 5.92 -0.09
CA LEU A 35 -5.84 4.67 -0.15
C LEU A 35 -4.94 3.45 0.03
N ASP A 36 -3.81 3.40 -0.67
CA ASP A 36 -2.83 2.33 -0.47
C ASP A 36 -2.30 2.29 0.98
N GLY A 37 -2.08 3.46 1.58
CA GLY A 37 -1.74 3.58 3.01
C GLY A 37 -2.81 3.01 3.95
N PHE A 38 -4.10 3.22 3.66
CA PHE A 38 -5.20 2.62 4.42
C PHE A 38 -5.25 1.10 4.27
N VAL A 39 -4.98 0.57 3.08
CA VAL A 39 -4.91 -0.87 2.85
C VAL A 39 -3.77 -1.48 3.67
N ILE A 40 -2.56 -0.89 3.59
CA ILE A 40 -1.39 -1.34 4.36
C ILE A 40 -1.70 -1.25 5.86
N PHE A 41 -2.30 -0.15 6.33
CA PHE A 41 -2.69 0.01 7.71
C PHE A 41 -3.70 -1.07 8.17
N GLY A 42 -4.69 -1.38 7.33
CA GLY A 42 -5.65 -2.45 7.58
C GLY A 42 -4.98 -3.82 7.73
N ILE A 43 -4.05 -4.15 6.84
CA ILE A 43 -3.24 -5.39 6.91
C ILE A 43 -2.45 -5.42 8.23
N MET A 44 -1.78 -4.32 8.57
CA MET A 44 -0.98 -4.25 9.81
C MET A 44 -1.83 -4.34 11.08
N LYS A 45 -3.06 -3.83 11.06
CA LYS A 45 -4.02 -4.01 12.15
C LYS A 45 -4.48 -5.45 12.27
N ALA A 46 -4.76 -6.13 11.16
CA ALA A 46 -5.11 -7.55 11.18
C ALA A 46 -3.97 -8.41 11.74
N VAL A 47 -2.73 -8.17 11.30
CA VAL A 47 -1.53 -8.85 11.84
C VAL A 47 -1.37 -8.58 13.33
N SER A 48 -1.52 -7.32 13.75
CA SER A 48 -1.41 -6.95 15.17
C SER A 48 -2.48 -7.63 16.03
N ALA A 49 -3.72 -7.73 15.52
CA ALA A 49 -4.81 -8.40 16.22
C ALA A 49 -4.56 -9.92 16.33
N ALA A 50 -4.06 -10.55 15.27
CA ALA A 50 -3.72 -11.98 15.27
C ALA A 50 -2.59 -12.30 16.27
N LEU A 51 -1.52 -11.50 16.27
CA LEU A 51 -0.41 -11.65 17.22
C LEU A 51 -0.85 -11.36 18.66
N GLY A 52 -1.69 -10.34 18.88
CA GLY A 52 -2.24 -10.03 20.19
C GLY A 52 -3.17 -11.12 20.75
N ALA A 53 -3.98 -11.75 19.90
CA ALA A 53 -4.80 -12.90 20.27
C ALA A 53 -3.93 -14.10 20.68
N LEU A 54 -2.83 -14.35 19.96
CA LEU A 54 -1.88 -15.41 20.31
C LEU A 54 -1.18 -15.13 21.65
N ALA A 55 -0.72 -13.89 21.85
CA ALA A 55 -0.04 -13.47 23.08
C ALA A 55 -0.96 -13.55 24.32
N THR A 56 -2.24 -13.16 24.16
CA THR A 56 -3.22 -13.23 25.26
C THR A 56 -3.57 -14.68 25.63
N ALA A 57 -3.58 -15.60 24.67
CA ALA A 57 -3.77 -17.03 24.94
C ALA A 57 -2.62 -17.65 25.77
N THR A 58 -1.41 -17.11 25.69
CA THR A 58 -0.22 -17.59 26.42
C THR A 58 -0.02 -17.01 27.82
N ILE A 59 -0.87 -16.06 28.25
CA ILE A 59 -0.80 -15.41 29.58
C ILE A 59 -0.93 -16.43 30.74
N VAL A 60 -1.48 -17.61 30.48
CA VAL A 60 -1.65 -18.68 31.48
C VAL A 60 -0.29 -19.19 32.02
N ILE A 61 0.83 -18.95 31.31
CA ILE A 61 2.17 -19.35 31.75
C ILE A 61 3.06 -18.10 31.89
N PRO A 62 3.24 -17.56 33.11
CA PRO A 62 3.92 -16.28 33.35
C PRO A 62 5.38 -16.25 32.85
N ILE A 63 6.07 -17.39 32.89
CA ILE A 63 7.49 -17.49 32.51
C ILE A 63 7.67 -17.43 30.99
N ILE A 64 6.65 -17.80 30.21
CA ILE A 64 6.70 -17.84 28.73
C ILE A 64 6.10 -16.55 28.13
N GLY A 65 5.22 -15.86 28.87
CA GLY A 65 4.49 -14.68 28.38
C GLY A 65 5.39 -13.55 27.86
N ASP A 66 6.44 -13.18 28.60
CA ASP A 66 7.32 -12.07 28.21
C ASP A 66 8.12 -12.38 26.94
N ALA A 67 8.67 -13.59 26.82
CA ALA A 67 9.40 -14.03 25.64
C ALA A 67 8.49 -14.08 24.38
N VAL A 68 7.22 -14.47 24.55
CA VAL A 68 6.23 -14.49 23.46
C VAL A 68 5.86 -13.08 23.01
N LEU A 69 5.76 -12.12 23.94
CA LEU A 69 5.49 -10.72 23.61
C LEU A 69 6.64 -10.11 22.79
N ASP A 70 7.88 -10.30 23.23
CA ASP A 70 9.07 -9.80 22.52
C ASP A 70 9.19 -10.42 21.13
N PHE A 71 8.95 -11.73 21.02
CA PHE A 71 8.92 -12.42 19.74
C PHE A 71 7.81 -11.88 18.82
N ALA A 72 6.61 -11.65 19.35
CA ALA A 72 5.51 -11.07 18.58
C ALA A 72 5.84 -9.66 18.07
N TYR A 73 6.52 -8.84 18.87
CA TYR A 73 7.01 -7.53 18.41
C TYR A 73 8.03 -7.64 17.29
N ALA A 74 9.01 -8.55 17.40
CA ALA A 74 10.00 -8.79 16.35
C ALA A 74 9.33 -9.23 15.03
N VAL A 75 8.40 -10.19 15.11
CA VAL A 75 7.63 -10.67 13.95
C VAL A 75 6.80 -9.53 13.33
N LYS A 76 6.16 -8.70 14.15
CA LYS A 76 5.38 -7.55 13.67
C LYS A 76 6.23 -6.55 12.90
N ILE A 77 7.45 -6.26 13.36
CA ILE A 77 8.38 -5.35 12.67
C ILE A 77 8.79 -5.94 11.31
N LEU A 78 9.15 -7.22 11.29
CA LEU A 78 9.54 -7.91 10.06
C LEU A 78 8.41 -7.92 9.03
N ILE A 79 7.20 -8.30 9.45
CA ILE A 79 6.01 -8.28 8.60
C ILE A 79 5.69 -6.85 8.14
N GLY A 80 5.83 -5.86 9.03
CA GLY A 80 5.62 -4.45 8.68
C GLY A 80 6.52 -3.98 7.55
N PHE A 81 7.79 -4.32 7.61
CA PHE A 81 8.74 -4.03 6.54
C PHE A 81 8.37 -4.76 5.24
N LEU A 82 8.06 -6.05 5.32
CA LEU A 82 7.66 -6.84 4.15
C LEU A 82 6.40 -6.26 3.50
N VAL A 83 5.37 -5.97 4.27
CA VAL A 83 4.12 -5.40 3.74
C VAL A 83 4.39 -4.01 3.15
N SER A 84 5.17 -3.14 3.80
CA SER A 84 5.39 -1.79 3.27
C SER A 84 6.13 -1.78 1.93
N VAL A 85 7.10 -2.68 1.75
CA VAL A 85 7.92 -2.73 0.53
C VAL A 85 7.27 -3.59 -0.55
N PHE A 86 6.85 -4.81 -0.20
CA PHE A 86 6.40 -5.78 -1.18
C PHE A 86 4.94 -5.60 -1.60
N TYR A 87 4.09 -4.90 -0.82
CA TYR A 87 2.71 -4.61 -1.24
C TYR A 87 2.68 -3.91 -2.61
N GLY A 88 3.44 -2.83 -2.76
CA GLY A 88 3.49 -2.07 -4.02
C GLY A 88 4.08 -2.90 -5.15
N ILE A 89 5.23 -3.52 -4.92
CA ILE A 89 5.94 -4.33 -5.93
C ILE A 89 5.06 -5.47 -6.45
N PHE A 90 4.42 -6.21 -5.55
CA PHE A 90 3.59 -7.35 -5.92
C PHE A 90 2.37 -6.91 -6.73
N LEU A 91 1.67 -5.88 -6.27
CA LEU A 91 0.49 -5.38 -6.98
C LEU A 91 0.84 -4.80 -8.35
N GLU A 92 1.93 -4.05 -8.45
CA GLU A 92 2.38 -3.51 -9.72
C GLU A 92 2.80 -4.62 -10.69
N TRP A 93 3.43 -5.69 -10.20
CA TRP A 93 3.78 -6.83 -11.04
C TRP A 93 2.53 -7.57 -11.54
N VAL A 94 1.55 -7.82 -10.67
CA VAL A 94 0.32 -8.56 -10.99
C VAL A 94 -0.65 -7.74 -11.86
N TRP A 95 -0.74 -6.43 -11.64
CA TRP A 95 -1.67 -5.53 -12.33
C TRP A 95 -1.02 -4.57 -13.33
N ARG A 96 0.17 -4.90 -13.83
CA ARG A 96 0.85 -4.15 -14.91
C ARG A 96 1.08 -2.67 -14.55
N GLY A 97 1.61 -2.40 -13.36
CA GLY A 97 1.96 -1.06 -12.86
C GLY A 97 0.88 -0.38 -12.00
N GLN A 98 -0.15 -1.13 -11.61
CA GLN A 98 -1.29 -0.62 -10.84
C GLN A 98 -1.26 -1.09 -9.38
N THR A 99 -1.65 -0.20 -8.47
CA THR A 99 -1.93 -0.51 -7.06
C THR A 99 -3.42 -0.40 -6.79
N VAL A 100 -3.90 -0.81 -5.60
CA VAL A 100 -5.33 -0.69 -5.25
C VAL A 100 -5.79 0.76 -5.34
N GLY A 101 -5.01 1.68 -4.76
CA GLY A 101 -5.31 3.12 -4.78
C GLY A 101 -5.37 3.68 -6.20
N LYS A 102 -4.39 3.35 -7.05
CA LYS A 102 -4.37 3.78 -8.46
C LYS A 102 -5.58 3.23 -9.22
N ARG A 103 -5.95 1.96 -9.01
CA ARG A 103 -7.08 1.32 -9.68
C ARG A 103 -8.43 1.90 -9.29
N VAL A 104 -8.63 2.22 -8.00
CA VAL A 104 -9.85 2.88 -7.50
C VAL A 104 -9.99 4.28 -8.10
N MET A 105 -8.89 5.02 -8.19
CA MET A 105 -8.84 6.36 -8.77
C MET A 105 -8.80 6.38 -10.31
N ARG A 106 -8.82 5.19 -10.95
CA ARG A 106 -8.72 5.00 -12.41
C ARG A 106 -7.50 5.69 -13.03
N LEU A 107 -6.37 5.62 -12.34
CA LEU A 107 -5.06 6.11 -12.77
C LEU A 107 -4.27 5.07 -13.57
#